data_AF-A0AAV2ZUL3-F1
#
_entry.id   AF-A0AAV2ZUL3-F1
#
_cell.length_a   1.000
_cell.length_b   1.000
_cell.length_c   1.000
_cell.angle_alpha   90.00
_cell.angle_beta   90.00
_cell.angle_gamma   90.00
#
_symmetry.space_group_name_H-M   'P 1'
#
loop_
_entity.id
_entity.type
_entity.pdbx_description
1 polymer ?
#
loop_
_entity_poly.entity_id
_entity_poly.type
_entity_poly.pdbx_seq_one_letter_code
_entity_poly.pdbx_strand_id
1 'polypeptide(L)'
;MEEAGSSQIHSSSNFRAVAESNGSVSSEPGNEIWLIRTPIDFTPESFNSHRFPLPGYKMQKVKWKGMKKFCHVISSPSSDAPFKAFLCPPQGSENGLLYVPSFEGTITVAEAHGDPSALHSIPDRHPPTIPEGLKQRYQPFGSLPPRVSSGEDAAGSTKKKKKAKKRRLEEAEH
;
A
#
# COMPACT_ATOMS: atom_id res chain seq x y z
N MET A 1 9.18 19.97 -52.64
CA MET A 1 8.62 18.61 -52.68
C MET A 1 9.72 17.73 -52.11
N GLU A 2 9.77 17.58 -50.79
CA GLU A 2 10.80 16.78 -50.13
C GLU A 2 10.37 15.31 -50.14
N GLU A 3 11.14 14.50 -50.86
CA GLU A 3 11.11 13.04 -50.82
C GLU A 3 11.50 12.58 -49.41
N ALA A 4 10.54 12.03 -48.67
CA ALA A 4 10.82 11.37 -47.40
C ALA A 4 11.63 10.10 -47.66
N GLY A 5 12.93 10.15 -47.35
CA GLY A 5 13.84 9.02 -47.49
C GLY A 5 13.36 7.81 -46.68
N SER A 6 12.99 6.75 -47.37
CA SER A 6 12.65 5.47 -46.75
C SER A 6 13.91 4.84 -46.16
N SER A 7 14.05 4.92 -44.83
CA SER A 7 15.12 4.24 -44.10
C SER A 7 14.77 2.77 -43.95
N GLN A 8 15.48 1.90 -44.67
CA GLN A 8 15.28 0.46 -44.61
C GLN A 8 15.81 -0.09 -43.28
N ILE A 9 14.92 -0.64 -42.45
CA ILE A 9 15.29 -1.29 -41.19
C ILE A 9 15.73 -2.72 -41.50
N HIS A 10 17.01 -3.03 -41.29
CA HIS A 10 17.52 -4.38 -41.42
C HIS A 10 17.51 -5.09 -40.06
N SER A 11 16.77 -6.20 -39.95
CA SER A 11 16.87 -7.09 -38.79
C SER A 11 18.14 -7.92 -38.86
N SER A 12 18.80 -8.15 -37.73
CA SER A 12 19.93 -9.09 -37.70
C SER A 12 19.47 -10.52 -37.99
N SER A 13 20.38 -11.36 -38.49
CA SER A 13 20.08 -12.72 -39.00
C SER A 13 19.42 -13.66 -38.00
N ASN A 14 19.52 -13.35 -36.70
CA ASN A 14 18.96 -14.16 -35.61
C ASN A 14 17.50 -13.80 -35.29
N PHE A 15 16.94 -12.78 -35.94
CA PHE A 15 15.56 -12.36 -35.77
C PHE A 15 14.75 -12.68 -37.01
N ARG A 16 13.57 -13.26 -36.81
CA ARG A 16 12.59 -13.51 -37.85
C ARG A 16 11.35 -12.69 -37.55
N ALA A 17 10.84 -11.98 -38.56
CA ALA A 17 9.56 -11.30 -38.44
C ALA A 17 8.43 -12.32 -38.21
N VAL A 18 7.61 -12.08 -37.20
CA VAL A 18 6.43 -12.89 -36.89
C VAL A 18 5.20 -12.09 -37.30
N ALA A 19 4.44 -12.61 -38.28
CA ALA A 19 3.24 -11.96 -38.82
C ALA A 19 1.93 -12.57 -38.29
N GLU A 20 2.01 -13.63 -37.50
CA GLU A 20 0.84 -14.36 -37.02
C GLU A 20 0.40 -13.79 -35.68
N SER A 21 -0.73 -13.08 -35.70
CA SER A 21 -1.46 -12.70 -34.50
C SER A 21 -2.78 -13.45 -34.47
N ASN A 22 -2.99 -14.22 -33.41
CA ASN A 22 -4.27 -14.84 -33.10
C ASN A 22 -4.86 -14.07 -31.92
N GLY A 23 -5.43 -12.90 -32.19
CA GLY A 23 -6.05 -12.10 -31.15
C GLY A 23 -6.69 -10.83 -31.71
N SER A 24 -7.86 -10.48 -31.19
CA SER A 24 -8.47 -9.17 -31.37
C SER A 24 -8.62 -8.52 -30.00
N VAL A 25 -8.34 -7.22 -29.94
CA VAL A 25 -8.73 -6.38 -28.81
C VAL A 25 -10.00 -5.67 -29.23
N SER A 26 -11.07 -5.86 -28.47
CA SER A 26 -12.33 -5.14 -28.64
C SER A 26 -12.48 -4.18 -27.46
N SER A 27 -12.34 -2.89 -27.74
CA SER A 27 -12.48 -1.80 -26.78
C SER A 27 -13.95 -1.39 -26.68
N GLU A 28 -14.84 -2.33 -26.34
CA GLU A 28 -16.23 -1.98 -26.05
C GLU A 28 -16.33 -1.14 -24.77
N PRO A 29 -17.25 -0.18 -24.69
CA PRO A 29 -17.49 0.59 -23.48
C PRO A 29 -17.92 -0.35 -22.33
N GLY A 30 -17.08 -0.42 -21.29
CA GLY A 30 -17.30 -1.26 -20.11
C GLY A 30 -16.33 -2.44 -19.95
N ASN A 31 -15.49 -2.71 -20.96
CA ASN A 31 -14.39 -3.67 -20.82
C ASN A 31 -13.13 -2.97 -20.29
N GLU A 32 -12.47 -3.59 -19.31
CA GLU A 32 -11.17 -3.16 -18.79
C GLU A 32 -10.07 -4.09 -19.32
N ILE A 33 -8.92 -3.52 -19.66
CA ILE A 33 -7.71 -4.19 -20.11
C ILE A 33 -6.66 -4.18 -18.99
N TRP A 34 -6.32 -5.36 -18.50
CA TRP A 34 -5.33 -5.52 -17.43
C TRP A 34 -4.06 -6.21 -17.94
N LEU A 35 -2.89 -5.72 -17.50
CA LEU A 35 -1.61 -6.38 -17.77
C LEU A 35 -1.35 -7.45 -16.72
N ILE A 36 -1.27 -8.72 -17.13
CA ILE A 36 -0.96 -9.83 -16.23
C ILE A 36 0.54 -10.18 -16.34
N ARG A 37 1.26 -10.08 -15.23
CA ARG A 37 2.66 -10.48 -15.09
C ARG A 37 2.74 -11.79 -14.33
N THR A 38 3.42 -12.76 -14.92
CA THR A 38 3.48 -14.11 -14.37
C THR A 38 4.90 -14.69 -14.50
N PRO A 39 5.24 -15.70 -13.68
CA PRO A 39 6.42 -16.54 -13.88
C PRO A 39 6.38 -17.20 -15.26
N ILE A 40 7.58 -17.52 -15.80
CA ILE A 40 7.74 -18.15 -17.12
C ILE A 40 6.96 -19.45 -17.26
N ASP A 41 6.72 -20.14 -16.16
CA ASP A 41 6.11 -21.45 -16.10
C ASP A 41 4.64 -21.42 -15.66
N PHE A 42 4.03 -20.23 -15.70
CA PHE A 42 2.61 -20.00 -15.44
C PHE A 42 1.72 -20.64 -16.49
N THR A 43 0.69 -21.36 -16.02
CA THR A 43 -0.39 -21.88 -16.86
C THR A 43 -1.70 -21.17 -16.50
N PRO A 44 -2.31 -20.38 -17.42
CA PRO A 44 -3.54 -19.64 -17.15
C PRO A 44 -4.68 -20.49 -16.56
N GLU A 45 -4.74 -21.76 -16.97
CA GLU A 45 -5.77 -22.72 -16.55
C GLU A 45 -5.75 -22.99 -15.04
N SER A 46 -4.59 -22.79 -14.39
CA SER A 46 -4.44 -22.99 -12.95
C SER A 46 -5.22 -21.97 -12.09
N PHE A 47 -5.71 -20.88 -12.71
CA PHE A 47 -6.46 -19.80 -12.07
C PHE A 47 -7.94 -19.71 -12.52
N ASN A 48 -8.42 -20.58 -13.42
CA ASN A 48 -9.78 -20.51 -14.00
C ASN A 48 -10.93 -20.51 -12.97
N SER A 49 -10.72 -21.14 -11.80
CA SER A 49 -11.72 -21.24 -10.74
C SER A 49 -11.61 -20.15 -9.67
N HIS A 50 -10.71 -19.17 -9.85
CA HIS A 50 -10.35 -18.22 -8.81
C HIS A 50 -10.77 -16.81 -9.16
N ARG A 51 -11.25 -16.08 -8.15
CA ARG A 51 -11.58 -14.66 -8.24
C ARG A 51 -10.66 -13.85 -7.33
N PHE A 52 -10.25 -12.68 -7.83
CA PHE A 52 -9.33 -11.77 -7.16
C PHE A 52 -9.92 -10.36 -7.14
N PRO A 53 -9.75 -9.62 -6.05
CA PRO A 53 -10.06 -8.20 -6.07
C PRO A 53 -9.06 -7.47 -7.00
N LEU A 54 -9.55 -6.55 -7.82
CA LEU A 54 -8.72 -5.77 -8.76
C LEU A 54 -7.81 -4.76 -8.05
N PRO A 55 -8.23 -4.06 -6.98
CA PRO A 55 -7.26 -3.44 -6.09
C PRO A 55 -6.96 -4.37 -4.92
N GLY A 56 -5.69 -4.69 -4.71
CA GLY A 56 -5.23 -5.27 -3.45
C GLY A 56 -4.39 -6.52 -3.61
N TYR A 57 -4.43 -7.34 -2.56
CA TYR A 57 -3.56 -8.51 -2.39
C TYR A 57 -4.38 -9.71 -1.95
N LYS A 58 -4.08 -10.87 -2.54
CA LYS A 58 -4.65 -12.15 -2.14
C LYS A 58 -3.62 -13.26 -2.24
N MET A 59 -3.45 -14.03 -1.16
CA MET A 59 -2.73 -15.30 -1.21
C MET A 59 -3.68 -16.40 -1.67
N GLN A 60 -3.33 -17.12 -2.73
CA GLN A 60 -4.19 -18.11 -3.35
C GLN A 60 -3.49 -19.46 -3.48
N LYS A 61 -4.18 -20.50 -3.03
CA LYS A 61 -3.77 -21.88 -3.29
C LYS A 61 -4.26 -22.30 -4.67
N VAL A 62 -3.32 -22.70 -5.54
CA VAL A 62 -3.57 -23.14 -6.92
C VAL A 62 -2.86 -24.46 -7.22
N LYS A 63 -3.31 -25.16 -8.26
CA LYS A 63 -2.61 -26.34 -8.79
C LYS A 63 -1.64 -25.86 -9.88
N TRP A 64 -0.38 -25.74 -9.54
CA TRP A 64 0.69 -25.29 -10.42
C TRP A 64 1.63 -26.45 -10.75
N LYS A 65 1.80 -26.78 -12.03
CA LYS A 65 2.61 -27.95 -12.48
C LYS A 65 2.24 -29.26 -11.77
N GLY A 66 0.95 -29.49 -11.52
CA GLY A 66 0.47 -30.67 -10.80
C GLY A 66 0.64 -30.63 -9.28
N MET A 67 1.40 -29.68 -8.74
CA MET A 67 1.61 -29.49 -7.30
C MET A 67 0.66 -28.42 -6.75
N LYS A 68 0.24 -28.56 -5.49
CA LYS A 68 -0.52 -27.50 -4.81
C LYS A 68 0.48 -26.47 -4.27
N LYS A 69 0.45 -25.26 -4.82
CA LYS A 69 1.30 -24.15 -4.39
C LYS A 69 0.47 -22.97 -3.91
N PHE A 70 1.06 -22.16 -3.05
CA PHE A 70 0.53 -20.84 -2.72
C PHE A 70 1.18 -19.81 -3.65
N CYS A 71 0.37 -18.90 -4.16
CA CYS A 71 0.82 -17.78 -4.97
C CYS A 71 0.31 -16.48 -4.35
N HIS A 72 1.14 -15.45 -4.40
CA HIS A 72 0.74 -14.08 -4.15
C HIS A 72 0.14 -13.51 -5.43
N VAL A 73 -1.10 -13.04 -5.36
CA VAL A 73 -1.73 -12.27 -6.43
C VAL A 73 -1.86 -10.84 -5.94
N ILE A 74 -1.14 -9.94 -6.58
CA ILE A 74 -1.11 -8.52 -6.27
C ILE A 74 -1.70 -7.80 -7.48
N SER A 75 -2.71 -6.97 -7.26
CA SER A 75 -3.31 -6.18 -8.31
C SER A 75 -3.29 -4.71 -7.92
N SER A 76 -2.82 -3.88 -8.85
CA SER A 76 -2.61 -2.45 -8.64
C SER A 76 -3.21 -1.68 -9.82
N PRO A 77 -4.05 -0.66 -9.56
CA PRO A 77 -4.51 0.23 -10.63
C PRO A 77 -3.32 0.98 -11.25
N SER A 78 -3.45 1.40 -12.49
CA SER A 78 -2.44 2.21 -13.15
C SER A 78 -2.32 3.58 -12.45
N SER A 79 -1.14 3.88 -11.90
CA SER A 79 -0.74 5.26 -11.59
C SER A 79 -0.34 5.96 -12.88
N ASP A 80 -0.43 7.31 -12.91
CA ASP A 80 -0.25 8.31 -14.00
C ASP A 80 0.64 8.01 -15.24
N ALA A 81 1.44 6.94 -15.26
CA ALA A 81 2.10 6.41 -16.45
C ALA A 81 1.37 5.14 -16.96
N PRO A 82 0.52 5.24 -17.99
CA PRO A 82 -0.13 4.07 -18.56
C PRO A 82 0.91 3.18 -19.25
N PHE A 83 0.92 1.89 -18.91
CA PHE A 83 1.53 0.90 -19.79
C PHE A 83 0.80 0.98 -21.14
N LYS A 84 1.57 1.01 -22.23
CA LYS A 84 1.04 1.08 -23.60
C LYS A 84 1.46 -0.20 -24.31
N ALA A 85 0.53 -0.85 -24.96
CA ALA A 85 0.80 -2.04 -25.75
C ALA A 85 0.52 -1.79 -27.23
N PHE A 86 1.20 -2.59 -28.05
CA PHE A 86 1.04 -2.62 -29.48
C PHE A 86 0.69 -4.05 -29.88
N LEU A 87 -0.34 -4.26 -30.68
CA LEU A 87 -0.75 -5.56 -31.18
C LEU A 87 -0.50 -5.68 -32.67
N CYS A 88 -0.14 -6.87 -33.11
CA CYS A 88 -0.16 -7.20 -34.52
C CYS A 88 -1.61 -7.29 -34.99
N PRO A 89 -1.96 -6.65 -36.10
CA PRO A 89 -3.33 -6.58 -36.56
C PRO A 89 -3.76 -7.92 -37.18
N PRO A 90 -5.07 -8.19 -37.29
CA PRO A 90 -5.57 -9.42 -37.89
C PRO A 90 -5.12 -9.54 -39.36
N GLN A 91 -4.92 -10.78 -39.83
CA GLN A 91 -4.43 -11.07 -41.18
C GLN A 91 -5.19 -10.27 -42.25
N GLY A 92 -4.45 -9.55 -43.11
CA GLY A 92 -5.00 -8.81 -44.25
C GLY A 92 -5.16 -7.30 -44.06
N SER A 93 -4.76 -6.75 -42.91
CA SER A 93 -4.66 -5.29 -42.70
C SER A 93 -3.21 -4.83 -42.85
N GLU A 94 -3.01 -3.58 -43.30
CA GLU A 94 -1.70 -3.03 -43.67
C GLU A 94 -0.63 -3.24 -42.58
N ASN A 95 0.61 -3.44 -43.05
CA ASN A 95 1.81 -3.68 -42.24
C ASN A 95 2.02 -2.60 -41.17
N GLY A 96 1.50 -2.80 -39.97
CA GLY A 96 1.69 -1.88 -38.85
C GLY A 96 1.16 -2.43 -37.55
N LEU A 97 1.79 -2.08 -36.43
CA LEU A 97 1.28 -2.44 -35.11
C LEU A 97 0.12 -1.51 -34.73
N LEU A 98 -0.96 -2.07 -34.20
CA LEU A 98 -2.09 -1.32 -33.66
C LEU A 98 -1.83 -0.91 -32.22
N TYR A 99 -2.11 0.35 -31.91
CA TYR A 99 -2.07 0.84 -30.55
C TYR A 99 -3.25 0.28 -29.75
N VAL A 100 -2.96 -0.34 -28.61
CA VAL A 100 -3.97 -0.86 -27.67
C VAL A 100 -4.40 0.27 -26.74
N PRO A 101 -5.67 0.29 -26.27
CA PRO A 101 -6.05 1.14 -25.15
C PRO A 101 -5.09 0.98 -23.95
N SER A 102 -4.96 2.05 -23.16
CA SER A 102 -4.14 2.02 -21.95
C SER A 102 -4.67 0.96 -20.99
N PHE A 103 -3.75 0.25 -20.30
CA PHE A 103 -4.17 -0.68 -19.26
C PHE A 103 -4.69 0.05 -18.02
N GLU A 104 -5.80 -0.42 -17.45
CA GLU A 104 -6.41 0.06 -16.21
C GLU A 104 -5.57 -0.30 -14.98
N GLY A 105 -4.69 -1.29 -15.12
CA GLY A 105 -3.76 -1.68 -14.08
C GLY A 105 -2.96 -2.92 -14.41
N THR A 106 -2.28 -3.43 -13.39
CA THR A 106 -1.44 -4.63 -13.50
C THR A 106 -1.79 -5.65 -12.44
N ILE A 107 -1.85 -6.92 -12.84
CA ILE A 107 -1.98 -8.08 -11.95
C ILE A 107 -0.64 -8.81 -11.99
N THR A 108 0.01 -8.96 -10.84
CA THR A 108 1.25 -9.72 -10.70
C THR A 108 0.98 -10.99 -9.91
N VAL A 109 1.31 -12.13 -10.50
CA VAL A 109 1.31 -13.44 -9.85
C VAL A 109 2.75 -13.76 -9.47
N ALA A 110 3.00 -14.12 -8.22
CA ALA A 110 4.29 -14.56 -7.73
C ALA A 110 4.14 -15.85 -6.93
N GLU A 111 5.13 -16.74 -7.00
CA GLU A 111 5.18 -17.91 -6.12
C GLU A 111 5.39 -17.46 -4.67
N ALA A 112 4.60 -17.99 -3.74
CA ALA A 112 4.84 -17.81 -2.32
C ALA A 112 5.88 -18.84 -1.87
N HIS A 113 6.98 -18.35 -1.30
CA HIS A 113 8.00 -19.20 -0.71
C HIS A 113 7.84 -19.24 0.81
N GLY A 114 7.99 -20.43 1.40
CA GLY A 114 7.81 -20.67 2.84
C GLY A 114 6.48 -21.35 3.18
N ASP A 115 6.38 -21.85 4.41
CA ASP A 115 5.16 -22.49 4.91
C ASP A 115 4.18 -21.40 5.39
N PRO A 116 3.00 -21.22 4.75
CA PRO A 116 2.01 -20.25 5.22
C PRO A 116 1.45 -20.59 6.61
N SER A 117 1.63 -21.84 7.07
CA SER A 117 1.27 -22.27 8.43
C SER A 117 2.24 -21.77 9.49
N ALA A 118 3.45 -21.35 9.10
CA ALA A 118 4.49 -20.86 10.01
C ALA A 118 4.31 -19.37 10.36
N LEU A 119 3.24 -18.73 9.90
CA LEU A 119 2.89 -17.37 10.31
C LEU A 119 2.34 -17.41 11.73
N HIS A 120 3.23 -17.21 12.70
CA HIS A 120 2.83 -17.03 14.09
C HIS A 120 2.08 -15.71 14.24
N SER A 121 0.89 -15.75 14.86
CA SER A 121 0.17 -14.55 15.25
C SER A 121 1.08 -13.70 16.15
N ILE A 122 1.26 -12.43 15.80
CA ILE A 122 1.90 -11.48 16.71
C ILE A 122 0.91 -11.31 17.86
N PRO A 123 1.26 -11.68 19.10
CA PRO A 123 0.36 -11.46 20.22
C PRO A 123 0.06 -9.97 20.33
N ASP A 124 -1.19 -9.63 20.63
CA ASP A 124 -1.61 -8.25 20.80
C ASP A 124 -0.70 -7.58 21.83
N ARG A 125 0.13 -6.64 21.36
CA ARG A 125 0.98 -5.86 22.25
C ARG A 125 0.07 -4.92 23.01
N HIS A 126 -0.04 -5.11 24.32
CA HIS A 126 -0.73 -4.15 25.16
C HIS A 126 -0.15 -2.74 24.94
N PRO A 127 -1.00 -1.70 24.91
CA PRO A 127 -0.52 -0.33 24.88
C PRO A 127 0.51 -0.10 25.99
N PRO A 128 1.56 0.70 25.75
CA PRO A 128 2.54 0.99 26.77
C PRO A 128 1.86 1.59 28.00
N THR A 129 2.18 1.06 29.18
CA THR A 129 1.65 1.55 30.46
C THR A 129 2.13 2.98 30.69
N ILE A 130 1.23 3.85 31.18
CA ILE A 130 1.60 5.20 31.62
C ILE A 130 2.58 5.07 32.78
N PRO A 131 3.77 5.69 32.72
CA PRO A 131 4.73 5.63 33.82
C PRO A 131 4.15 6.22 35.11
N GLU A 132 4.43 5.57 36.23
CA GLU A 132 4.17 6.17 37.55
C GLU A 132 4.84 7.54 37.64
N GLY A 133 4.10 8.54 38.13
CA GLY A 133 4.61 9.90 38.26
C GLY A 133 4.54 10.76 36.99
N LEU A 134 3.83 10.33 35.93
CA LEU A 134 3.46 11.24 34.85
C LEU A 134 2.65 12.42 35.39
N LYS A 135 3.17 13.64 35.23
CA LYS A 135 2.56 14.89 35.72
C LYS A 135 2.40 15.89 34.59
N GLN A 136 1.41 16.77 34.69
CA GLN A 136 1.21 17.89 33.78
C GLN A 136 2.44 18.81 33.82
N ARG A 137 3.17 18.92 32.70
CA ARG A 137 4.39 19.75 32.58
C ARG A 137 4.14 21.13 31.98
N TYR A 138 2.99 21.30 31.34
CA TYR A 138 2.59 22.58 30.77
C TYR A 138 1.62 23.28 31.71
N GLN A 139 1.98 24.49 32.11
CA GLN A 139 1.14 25.38 32.90
C GLN A 139 1.03 26.71 32.16
N PRO A 140 -0.13 27.04 31.56
CA PRO A 140 -0.29 28.30 30.86
C PRO A 140 -0.18 29.48 31.84
N PHE A 141 0.26 30.63 31.34
CA PHE A 141 0.36 31.86 32.14
C PHE A 141 -1.00 32.21 32.76
N GLY A 142 -0.99 32.54 34.05
CA GLY A 142 -2.21 32.87 34.81
C GLY A 142 -2.99 31.66 35.34
N SER A 143 -2.61 30.42 34.99
CA SER A 143 -3.24 29.22 35.58
C SER A 143 -2.57 28.81 36.89
N LEU A 144 -3.35 28.24 37.81
CA LEU A 144 -2.84 27.57 39.00
C LEU A 144 -2.81 26.05 38.73
N PRO A 145 -1.83 25.31 39.27
CA PRO A 145 -1.82 23.86 39.11
C PRO A 145 -3.06 23.28 39.80
N PRO A 146 -3.70 22.24 39.23
CA PRO A 146 -4.86 21.61 39.85
C PRO A 146 -4.47 21.11 41.25
N ARG A 147 -5.20 21.55 42.27
CA ARG A 147 -5.04 21.03 43.63
C ARG A 147 -5.55 19.60 43.64
N VAL A 148 -4.65 18.63 43.69
CA VAL A 148 -4.98 17.23 43.95
C VAL A 148 -5.60 17.13 45.34
N SER A 149 -6.93 17.10 45.44
CA SER A 149 -7.59 16.59 46.64
C SER A 149 -7.42 15.09 46.61
N SER A 150 -6.50 14.56 47.42
CA SER A 150 -6.44 13.14 47.74
C SER A 150 -7.76 12.75 48.38
N GLY A 151 -8.67 12.21 47.58
CA GLY A 151 -9.78 11.44 48.09
C GLY A 151 -9.22 10.09 48.47
N GLU A 152 -8.94 9.91 49.76
CA GLU A 152 -9.18 8.67 50.51
C GLU A 152 -8.79 8.87 52.00
N ASP A 153 -9.78 8.57 52.83
CA ASP A 153 -9.77 8.26 54.26
C ASP A 153 -9.78 9.33 55.37
N ALA A 154 -10.81 9.14 56.19
CA ALA A 154 -11.20 9.88 57.36
C ALA A 154 -10.34 9.54 58.60
N ALA A 155 -10.53 10.39 59.61
CA ALA A 155 -10.15 10.24 61.02
C ALA A 155 -8.80 10.83 61.46
N GLY A 156 -8.91 11.86 62.32
CA GLY A 156 -8.14 11.86 63.57
C GLY A 156 -7.20 13.03 63.85
N SER A 157 -7.76 14.14 64.36
CA SER A 157 -7.15 15.00 65.43
C SER A 157 -5.83 15.76 65.07
N THR A 158 -5.39 16.89 65.64
CA THR A 158 -5.72 17.73 66.79
C THR A 158 -5.21 19.16 66.51
N LYS A 159 -5.79 20.15 67.19
CA LYS A 159 -5.45 21.59 67.16
C LYS A 159 -4.02 21.89 67.68
N LYS A 160 -3.33 22.90 67.13
CA LYS A 160 -2.58 23.89 67.95
C LYS A 160 -2.26 25.20 67.22
N LYS A 161 -2.75 26.29 67.81
CA LYS A 161 -2.46 27.71 67.51
C LYS A 161 -1.00 28.06 67.80
N LYS A 162 -0.38 28.98 67.04
CA LYS A 162 0.49 30.02 67.60
C LYS A 162 0.52 31.27 66.72
N LYS A 163 0.77 32.41 67.37
CA LYS A 163 0.24 33.77 67.16
C LYS A 163 1.39 34.76 66.91
N ALA A 164 1.07 35.90 66.27
CA ALA A 164 1.74 37.22 66.37
C ALA A 164 3.12 37.36 65.69
N LYS A 165 3.62 38.51 65.18
CA LYS A 165 3.20 39.92 64.98
C LYS A 165 4.49 40.68 64.62
N LYS A 166 4.54 41.50 63.55
CA LYS A 166 5.27 42.81 63.46
C LYS A 166 5.24 43.35 62.02
N ARG A 167 4.48 44.42 61.75
CA ARG A 167 4.84 45.86 61.74
C ARG A 167 5.54 46.35 60.46
N ARG A 168 4.74 46.97 59.58
CA ARG A 168 4.84 48.33 59.02
C ARG A 168 6.21 49.04 59.10
N LEU A 169 6.75 49.45 57.94
CA LEU A 169 7.13 50.84 57.66
C LEU A 169 7.20 51.09 56.15
N GLU A 170 6.84 52.31 55.78
CA GLU A 170 6.73 52.91 54.46
C GLU A 170 7.95 53.85 54.26
N GLU A 171 8.35 54.03 53.00
CA GLU A 171 9.12 55.16 52.43
C GLU A 171 10.68 55.14 52.37
N ALA A 172 11.16 55.79 51.30
CA ALA A 172 12.52 56.11 50.80
C ALA A 172 13.20 54.99 49.97
N GLU A 173 13.68 55.16 48.73
CA GLU A 173 14.01 56.35 47.93
C GLU A 173 14.34 55.89 46.48
N HIS A 174 13.84 56.60 45.46
CA HIS A 174 14.43 56.97 44.14
C HIS A 174 13.37 57.11 43.03
#